data_AF-A0AAD7F172-F1
#
_entry.id   AF-A0AAD7F172-F1
#
_cell.length_a   1.000
_cell.length_b   1.000
_cell.length_c   1.000
_cell.angle_alpha   90.00
_cell.angle_beta   90.00
_cell.angle_gamma   90.00
#
_symmetry.space_group_name_H-M   'P 1'
#
loop_
_entity.id
_entity.type
_entity.pdbx_description
1 polymer ?
#
loop_
_entity_poly.entity_id
_entity_poly.type
_entity_poly.pdbx_seq_one_letter_code
_entity_poly.pdbx_strand_id
1 'polypeptide(L)'
;GLLYYYRDLKAAPLEGGVRFCVTANNAPSSFHHGHDLPLPSGYPWQIILPQIAGRSGYSRFRDQLLEENIVTAEHLAQCHAIFGDRHLKPQRTIFRLTQEFPVNFSSFISLTVVGETLHSLRIIGMFRAFKDMKPYMPWTGSGLARFEPSTRPEHAGRRVVLLRIAKIVTPVSSTVEQHDGRVIKPEEGYLLTQSPTLTHPNPGHTTSMRRTPTSLPLYVFCGTLLGFRSALCYLRSVLLYAD
;
A
#
# COMPACT_ATOMS: atom_id res chain seq x y z
N GLY A 1 27.42 -8.49 -6.81
CA GLY A 1 26.01 -8.08 -6.78
C GLY A 1 25.68 -7.37 -8.08
N LEU A 2 24.47 -7.56 -8.60
CA LEU A 2 24.07 -7.09 -9.93
C LEU A 2 22.78 -6.28 -9.84
N LEU A 3 22.73 -5.15 -10.55
CA LEU A 3 21.49 -4.41 -10.78
C LEU A 3 20.77 -5.05 -11.96
N TYR A 4 19.45 -5.18 -11.85
CA TYR A 4 18.63 -5.72 -12.92
C TYR A 4 17.25 -5.05 -12.91
N TYR A 5 16.62 -4.99 -14.08
CA TYR A 5 15.26 -4.50 -14.20
C TYR A 5 14.28 -5.64 -13.93
N TYR A 6 13.39 -5.43 -12.96
CA TYR A 6 12.30 -6.34 -12.63
C TYR A 6 10.97 -5.71 -13.02
N ARG A 7 10.13 -6.48 -13.71
CA ARG A 7 8.71 -6.18 -13.94
C ARG A 7 7.94 -7.48 -13.92
N ASP A 8 6.90 -7.56 -13.10
CA ASP A 8 5.94 -8.65 -13.19
C ASP A 8 5.21 -8.56 -14.54
N LEU A 9 5.22 -9.65 -15.30
CA LEU A 9 4.61 -9.70 -16.64
C LEU A 9 3.10 -9.43 -16.62
N LYS A 10 2.45 -9.64 -15.47
CA LYS A 10 1.02 -9.35 -15.27
C LYS A 10 0.77 -7.94 -14.74
N ALA A 11 1.82 -7.22 -14.35
CA ALA A 11 1.70 -5.90 -13.79
C ALA A 11 1.60 -4.80 -14.85
N ALA A 12 1.13 -3.63 -14.43
CA ALA A 12 1.11 -2.45 -15.26
C ALA A 12 2.51 -2.15 -15.82
N PRO A 13 2.62 -1.59 -17.04
CA PRO A 13 3.91 -1.15 -17.58
C PRO A 13 4.69 -0.22 -16.63
N LEU A 14 3.96 0.54 -15.78
CA LEU A 14 4.52 1.48 -14.82
C LEU A 14 5.01 0.85 -13.50
N GLU A 15 4.71 -0.43 -13.24
CA GLU A 15 5.02 -1.15 -11.97
C GLU A 15 6.44 -1.76 -11.97
N GLY A 16 7.24 -1.54 -13.02
CA GLY A 16 8.62 -2.01 -13.07
C GLY A 16 9.57 -1.24 -12.16
N GLY A 17 10.82 -1.70 -12.08
CA GLY A 17 11.87 -0.98 -11.39
C GLY A 17 13.19 -1.71 -11.39
N VAL A 18 14.24 -1.01 -10.94
CA VAL A 18 15.57 -1.59 -10.77
C VAL A 18 15.67 -2.21 -9.39
N ARG A 19 16.11 -3.46 -9.32
CA ARG A 19 16.42 -4.19 -8.10
C ARG A 19 17.90 -4.53 -8.02
N PHE A 20 18.37 -4.88 -6.83
CA PHE A 20 19.73 -5.35 -6.60
C PHE A 20 19.72 -6.82 -6.20
N CYS A 21 20.35 -7.66 -7.01
CA CYS A 21 20.55 -9.07 -6.77
C CYS A 21 21.90 -9.29 -6.08
N VAL A 22 21.87 -9.89 -4.88
CA VAL A 22 23.05 -10.32 -4.15
C VAL A 22 23.50 -11.67 -4.73
N THR A 23 24.72 -11.69 -5.25
CA THR A 23 25.33 -12.81 -5.97
C THR A 23 26.69 -13.14 -5.34
N ALA A 24 27.17 -14.38 -5.53
CA ALA A 24 28.47 -14.82 -5.01
C ALA A 24 29.65 -14.00 -5.56
N ASN A 25 29.54 -13.50 -6.79
CA ASN A 25 30.53 -12.63 -7.43
C ASN A 25 29.86 -11.67 -8.44
N ASN A 26 30.64 -10.90 -9.19
CA ASN A 26 30.13 -9.90 -10.15
C ASN A 26 29.87 -10.45 -11.56
N ALA A 27 29.98 -11.76 -11.79
CA ALA A 27 29.70 -12.35 -13.11
C ALA A 27 28.18 -12.47 -13.34
N PRO A 28 27.66 -12.14 -14.55
CA PRO A 28 26.25 -12.33 -14.89
C PRO A 28 25.77 -13.78 -14.73
N SER A 29 26.65 -14.76 -14.95
CA SER A 29 26.36 -16.17 -14.72
C SER A 29 25.99 -16.48 -13.27
N SER A 30 26.38 -15.67 -12.28
CA SER A 30 26.00 -15.89 -10.88
C SER A 30 24.59 -15.42 -10.55
N PHE A 31 23.88 -14.77 -11.49
CA PHE A 31 22.56 -14.17 -11.26
C PHE A 31 21.50 -15.19 -10.85
N HIS A 32 21.45 -16.35 -11.51
CA HIS A 32 20.43 -17.38 -11.26
C HIS A 32 20.50 -18.03 -9.86
N HIS A 33 21.66 -17.98 -9.21
CA HIS A 33 21.84 -18.42 -7.82
C HIS A 33 21.74 -17.26 -6.82
N GLY A 34 21.56 -16.03 -7.29
CA GLY A 34 21.42 -14.85 -6.45
C GLY A 34 20.02 -14.72 -5.86
N HIS A 35 19.87 -13.74 -4.98
CA HIS A 35 18.58 -13.36 -4.39
C HIS A 35 18.47 -11.84 -4.29
N ASP A 36 17.24 -11.35 -4.26
CA ASP A 36 16.99 -9.91 -4.06
C ASP A 36 17.52 -9.43 -2.71
N LEU A 37 18.19 -8.29 -2.71
CA LEU A 37 18.59 -7.60 -1.48
C LEU A 37 17.34 -7.27 -0.65
N PRO A 38 17.17 -7.82 0.55
CA PRO A 38 16.00 -7.55 1.35
C PRO A 38 16.11 -6.21 2.08
N LEU A 39 15.01 -5.48 2.15
CA LEU A 39 14.80 -4.42 3.14
C LEU A 39 14.53 -5.06 4.52
N PRO A 40 14.65 -4.31 5.62
CA PRO A 40 14.26 -4.79 6.96
C PRO A 40 12.80 -5.28 7.04
N SER A 41 11.94 -4.86 6.11
CA SER A 41 10.56 -5.34 5.97
C SER A 41 10.43 -6.69 5.25
N GLY A 42 11.54 -7.28 4.78
CA GLY A 42 11.56 -8.50 3.96
C GLY A 42 11.22 -8.29 2.47
N TYR A 43 10.87 -7.06 2.06
CA TYR A 43 10.63 -6.73 0.66
C TYR A 43 11.94 -6.58 -0.11
N PRO A 44 11.99 -6.94 -1.40
CA PRO A 44 13.10 -6.58 -2.27
C PRO A 44 13.36 -5.08 -2.24
N TRP A 45 14.62 -4.69 -2.11
CA TRP A 45 15.05 -3.33 -2.39
C TRP A 45 14.79 -3.02 -3.86
N GLN A 46 14.16 -1.88 -4.13
CA GLN A 46 13.77 -1.48 -5.48
C GLN A 46 13.77 0.03 -5.63
N ILE A 47 14.24 0.53 -6.77
CA ILE A 47 13.94 1.87 -7.28
C ILE A 47 12.85 1.71 -8.34
N ILE A 48 11.65 2.17 -8.05
CA ILE A 48 10.50 2.00 -8.96
C ILE A 48 10.64 2.91 -10.18
N LEU A 49 10.16 2.45 -11.34
CA LEU A 49 10.23 3.18 -12.61
C LEU A 49 9.72 4.63 -12.50
N PRO A 50 8.63 4.95 -11.77
CA PRO A 50 8.21 6.33 -11.57
C PRO A 50 9.26 7.23 -10.92
N GLN A 51 10.05 6.71 -9.98
CA GLN A 51 11.14 7.49 -9.38
C GLN A 51 12.26 7.71 -10.39
N ILE A 52 12.60 6.69 -11.19
CA ILE A 52 13.64 6.78 -12.24
C ILE A 52 13.24 7.82 -13.29
N ALA A 53 11.98 7.83 -13.70
CA ALA A 53 11.46 8.78 -14.68
C ALA A 53 11.54 10.23 -14.16
N GLY A 54 11.12 10.44 -12.91
CA GLY A 54 10.89 11.76 -12.34
C GLY A 54 12.08 12.46 -11.69
N ARG A 55 13.02 11.72 -11.10
CA ARG A 55 14.08 12.30 -10.28
C ARG A 55 15.39 12.42 -11.04
N SER A 56 15.96 13.62 -11.05
CA SER A 56 17.24 13.93 -11.71
C SER A 56 18.40 13.04 -11.22
N GLY A 57 18.39 12.65 -9.94
CA GLY A 57 19.40 11.75 -9.36
C GLY A 57 19.43 10.33 -9.93
N TYR A 58 18.45 9.96 -10.76
CA TYR A 58 18.39 8.66 -11.43
C TYR A 58 18.51 8.79 -12.96
N SER A 59 19.02 9.91 -13.48
CA SER A 59 19.21 10.12 -14.92
C SER A 59 19.99 8.99 -15.59
N ARG A 60 21.08 8.51 -14.96
CA ARG A 60 21.88 7.40 -15.50
C ARG A 60 21.08 6.10 -15.66
N PHE A 61 20.21 5.77 -14.70
CA PHE A 61 19.31 4.62 -14.84
C PHE A 61 18.33 4.84 -15.99
N ARG A 62 17.78 6.05 -16.10
CA ARG A 62 16.84 6.38 -17.17
C ARG A 62 17.47 6.25 -18.55
N ASP A 63 18.66 6.78 -18.73
CA ASP A 63 19.40 6.76 -20.00
C ASP A 63 19.73 5.32 -20.40
N GLN A 64 20.26 4.52 -19.45
CA GLN A 64 20.60 3.12 -19.70
C GLN A 64 19.38 2.26 -20.03
N LEU A 65 18.25 2.43 -19.31
CA LEU A 65 17.03 1.68 -19.59
C LEU A 65 16.44 2.01 -20.98
N LEU A 66 16.66 3.22 -21.48
CA LEU A 66 16.27 3.63 -22.84
C LEU A 66 17.21 3.05 -23.90
N GLU A 67 18.52 3.15 -23.69
CA GLU A 67 19.54 2.63 -24.60
C GLU A 67 19.40 1.12 -24.80
N GLU A 68 19.12 0.38 -23.73
CA GLU A 68 18.90 -1.06 -23.76
C GLU A 68 17.47 -1.46 -24.21
N ASN A 69 16.61 -0.50 -24.57
CA ASN A 69 15.20 -0.72 -24.94
C ASN A 69 14.39 -1.50 -23.88
N ILE A 70 14.77 -1.43 -22.61
CA ILE A 70 14.04 -2.04 -21.49
C ILE A 70 12.74 -1.27 -21.24
N VAL A 71 12.77 0.05 -21.44
CA VAL A 71 11.61 0.95 -21.40
C VAL A 71 11.61 1.86 -22.63
N THR A 72 10.46 2.48 -22.93
CA THR A 72 10.36 3.47 -24.02
C THR A 72 10.28 4.89 -23.44
N ALA A 73 10.59 5.89 -24.27
CA ALA A 73 10.44 7.30 -23.89
C ALA A 73 8.98 7.63 -23.50
N GLU A 74 8.01 6.98 -24.13
CA GLU A 74 6.59 7.11 -23.80
C GLU A 74 6.28 6.60 -22.39
N HIS A 75 6.79 5.41 -22.00
CA HIS A 75 6.59 4.87 -20.65
C HIS A 75 7.14 5.83 -19.56
N LEU A 76 8.30 6.44 -19.82
CA LEU A 76 8.90 7.41 -18.91
C LEU A 76 8.12 8.72 -18.87
N ALA A 77 7.61 9.20 -20.01
CA ALA A 77 6.77 10.39 -20.06
C ALA A 77 5.45 10.17 -19.30
N GLN A 78 4.81 9.01 -19.44
CA GLN A 78 3.63 8.63 -18.67
C GLN A 78 3.92 8.58 -17.17
N CYS A 79 5.04 7.97 -16.76
CA CYS A 79 5.49 7.99 -15.37
C CYS A 79 5.70 9.44 -14.88
N HIS A 80 6.35 10.29 -15.66
CA HIS A 80 6.59 11.66 -15.25
C HIS A 80 5.28 12.46 -15.14
N ALA A 81 4.34 12.27 -16.05
CA ALA A 81 3.05 12.95 -16.03
C ALA A 81 2.21 12.61 -14.78
N ILE A 82 2.18 11.33 -14.39
CA ILE A 82 1.41 10.88 -13.22
C ILE A 82 2.14 11.23 -11.92
N PHE A 83 3.45 10.97 -11.85
CA PHE A 83 4.20 10.96 -10.60
C PHE A 83 5.01 12.22 -10.33
N GLY A 84 5.43 12.96 -11.37
CA GLY A 84 6.30 14.12 -11.25
C GLY A 84 7.65 13.75 -10.63
N ASP A 85 8.17 14.60 -9.75
CA ASP A 85 9.42 14.41 -8.99
C ASP A 85 9.20 13.79 -7.60
N ARG A 86 7.98 13.35 -7.29
CA ARG A 86 7.56 12.95 -5.95
C ARG A 86 8.41 11.81 -5.38
N HIS A 87 8.74 11.93 -4.11
CA HIS A 87 9.40 10.86 -3.37
C HIS A 87 8.40 9.78 -2.94
N LEU A 88 8.36 8.70 -3.68
CA LEU A 88 7.51 7.53 -3.40
C LEU A 88 8.22 6.53 -2.48
N LYS A 89 7.44 5.79 -1.70
CA LYS A 89 7.93 4.62 -0.96
C LYS A 89 7.48 3.37 -1.72
N PRO A 90 8.35 2.66 -2.45
CA PRO A 90 7.98 1.52 -3.30
C PRO A 90 7.00 0.54 -2.65
N GLN A 91 7.30 0.12 -1.42
CA GLN A 91 6.51 -0.81 -0.62
C GLN A 91 5.15 -0.26 -0.16
N ARG A 92 4.89 1.04 -0.31
CA ARG A 92 3.62 1.71 0.03
C ARG A 92 2.94 2.36 -1.17
N THR A 93 3.48 2.15 -2.37
CA THR A 93 2.85 2.60 -3.63
C THR A 93 2.09 1.42 -4.21
N ILE A 94 0.77 1.54 -4.28
CA ILE A 94 -0.17 0.48 -4.67
C ILE A 94 -0.59 0.71 -6.12
N PHE A 95 -0.16 -0.20 -6.99
CA PHE A 95 -0.52 -0.21 -8.41
C PHE A 95 -1.72 -1.12 -8.69
N ARG A 96 -1.93 -2.13 -7.83
CA ARG A 96 -2.99 -3.14 -7.97
C ARG A 96 -3.64 -3.42 -6.62
N LEU A 97 -4.91 -3.84 -6.63
CA LEU A 97 -5.66 -4.12 -5.40
C LEU A 97 -5.00 -5.22 -4.56
N THR A 98 -4.64 -6.31 -5.22
CA THR A 98 -4.10 -7.51 -4.58
C THR A 98 -2.63 -7.41 -4.18
N GLN A 99 -1.98 -6.27 -4.51
CA GLN A 99 -0.60 -6.01 -4.14
C GLN A 99 -0.44 -5.98 -2.61
N GLU A 100 0.53 -6.73 -2.12
CA GLU A 100 0.88 -6.71 -0.71
C GLU A 100 1.68 -5.46 -0.33
N PHE A 101 1.44 -4.96 0.87
CA PHE A 101 2.17 -3.85 1.45
C PHE A 101 2.40 -4.06 2.95
N PRO A 102 3.50 -3.52 3.51
CA PRO A 102 3.82 -3.68 4.92
C PRO A 102 2.91 -2.82 5.80
N VAL A 103 2.44 -3.41 6.88
CA VAL A 103 1.66 -2.74 7.93
C VAL A 103 2.36 -2.87 9.28
N ASN A 104 2.26 -1.83 10.09
CA ASN A 104 2.69 -1.82 11.48
C ASN A 104 1.43 -1.69 12.34
N PHE A 105 1.21 -2.65 13.25
CA PHE A 105 -0.02 -2.73 14.04
C PHE A 105 -0.10 -1.66 15.14
N SER A 106 1.01 -0.99 15.46
CA SER A 106 1.05 0.15 16.38
C SER A 106 0.99 1.51 15.68
N SER A 107 0.65 1.55 14.38
CA SER A 107 0.59 2.80 13.60
C SER A 107 -0.60 2.85 12.64
N PHE A 108 -0.81 4.02 12.04
CA PHE A 108 -1.76 4.17 10.94
C PHE A 108 -1.14 3.67 9.63
N ILE A 109 -1.99 3.22 8.72
CA ILE A 109 -1.57 2.82 7.37
C ILE A 109 -1.60 4.07 6.48
N SER A 110 -0.53 4.29 5.71
CA SER A 110 -0.42 5.39 4.76
C SER A 110 0.18 4.86 3.47
N LEU A 111 -0.60 4.97 2.39
CA LEU A 111 -0.30 4.42 1.07
C LEU A 111 -0.46 5.51 0.00
N THR A 112 0.28 5.35 -1.09
CA THR A 112 0.05 6.07 -2.34
C THR A 112 -0.63 5.10 -3.30
N VAL A 113 -1.83 5.43 -3.76
CA VAL A 113 -2.61 4.60 -4.68
C VAL A 113 -2.48 5.20 -6.07
N VAL A 114 -2.09 4.37 -7.03
CA VAL A 114 -1.81 4.79 -8.41
C VAL A 114 -3.07 4.62 -9.28
N GLY A 115 -3.63 5.73 -9.71
CA GLY A 115 -4.65 5.79 -10.75
C GLY A 115 -4.23 6.67 -11.91
N GLU A 116 -5.20 7.27 -12.61
CA GLU A 116 -4.95 8.37 -13.57
C GLU A 116 -4.16 9.51 -12.91
N THR A 117 -4.38 9.66 -11.60
CA THR A 117 -3.59 10.53 -10.73
C THR A 117 -3.17 9.77 -9.48
N LEU A 118 -2.27 10.36 -8.69
CA LEU A 118 -1.87 9.78 -7.41
C LEU A 118 -2.83 10.18 -6.29
N HIS A 119 -3.23 9.19 -5.51
CA HIS A 119 -4.09 9.38 -4.35
C HIS A 119 -3.37 8.99 -3.07
N SER A 120 -3.42 9.86 -2.07
CA SER A 120 -2.95 9.52 -0.72
C SER A 120 -4.09 8.85 0.04
N LEU A 121 -3.88 7.59 0.43
CA LEU A 121 -4.79 6.84 1.28
C LEU A 121 -4.21 6.73 2.68
N ARG A 122 -4.91 7.32 3.65
CA ARG A 122 -4.56 7.19 5.07
C ARG A 122 -5.67 6.47 5.81
N ILE A 123 -5.35 5.28 6.31
CA ILE A 123 -6.27 4.47 7.11
C ILE A 123 -5.90 4.66 8.58
N ILE A 124 -6.72 5.44 9.28
CA ILE A 124 -6.54 5.78 10.69
C ILE A 124 -7.48 4.90 11.50
N GLY A 125 -7.06 4.52 12.71
CA GLY A 125 -7.97 3.95 13.69
C GLY A 125 -8.19 2.44 13.59
N MET A 126 -7.61 1.80 12.58
CA MET A 126 -7.78 0.36 12.33
C MET A 126 -7.37 -0.53 13.51
N PHE A 127 -6.25 -0.17 14.15
CA PHE A 127 -5.74 -0.86 15.34
C PHE A 127 -5.77 0.05 16.56
N ARG A 128 -6.62 1.10 16.55
CA ARG A 128 -6.68 2.08 17.63
C ARG A 128 -7.85 1.74 18.55
N ALA A 129 -7.57 1.67 19.84
CA ALA A 129 -8.58 1.61 20.89
C ALA A 129 -8.63 2.94 21.65
N PHE A 130 -9.65 3.10 22.48
CA PHE A 130 -9.78 4.24 23.39
C PHE A 130 -9.95 3.73 24.81
N LYS A 131 -9.21 4.32 25.74
CA LYS A 131 -9.38 4.13 27.19
C LYS A 131 -9.47 5.52 27.81
N ASP A 132 -10.55 5.79 28.55
CA ASP A 132 -10.80 7.10 29.17
C ASP A 132 -10.66 8.28 28.18
N MET A 133 -11.27 8.13 26.99
CA MET A 133 -11.19 9.08 25.87
C MET A 133 -9.79 9.30 25.26
N LYS A 134 -8.77 8.59 25.75
CA LYS A 134 -7.40 8.66 25.21
C LYS A 134 -7.17 7.54 24.19
N PRO A 135 -6.72 7.86 22.97
CA PRO A 135 -6.41 6.85 21.97
C PRO A 135 -5.12 6.10 22.35
N TYR A 136 -5.12 4.79 22.19
CA TYR A 136 -3.93 3.94 22.31
C TYR A 136 -3.91 2.85 21.24
N MET A 137 -2.75 2.23 21.04
CA MET A 137 -2.55 1.14 20.09
C MET A 137 -2.38 -0.17 20.86
N PRO A 138 -3.43 -0.98 21.02
CA PRO A 138 -3.38 -2.23 21.78
C PRO A 138 -2.39 -3.26 21.25
N TRP A 139 -1.99 -3.17 19.98
CA TRP A 139 -1.18 -4.19 19.32
C TRP A 139 0.15 -3.61 18.85
N THR A 140 1.22 -4.37 19.05
CA THR A 140 2.51 -4.20 18.36
C THR A 140 2.71 -5.33 17.36
N GLY A 141 3.85 -5.30 16.65
CA GLY A 141 4.16 -6.22 15.58
C GLY A 141 3.89 -5.62 14.21
N SER A 142 4.11 -6.44 13.19
CA SER A 142 4.03 -6.04 11.79
C SER A 142 3.62 -7.20 10.93
N GLY A 143 3.09 -6.89 9.76
CA GLY A 143 2.65 -7.88 8.79
C GLY A 143 2.63 -7.34 7.38
N LEU A 144 2.15 -8.18 6.48
CA LEU A 144 1.76 -7.81 5.13
C LEU A 144 0.25 -7.75 5.08
N ALA A 145 -0.28 -6.70 4.46
CA ALA A 145 -1.69 -6.59 4.15
C ALA A 145 -1.88 -6.40 2.66
N ARG A 146 -3.08 -6.73 2.17
CA ARG A 146 -3.48 -6.48 0.77
C ARG A 146 -4.95 -6.12 0.70
N PHE A 147 -5.34 -5.41 -0.34
CA PHE A 147 -6.76 -5.25 -0.64
C PHE A 147 -7.25 -6.46 -1.43
N GLU A 148 -8.54 -6.74 -1.33
CA GLU A 148 -9.20 -7.72 -2.19
C GLU A 148 -10.64 -7.31 -2.48
N PRO A 149 -11.17 -7.61 -3.67
CA PRO A 149 -12.59 -7.42 -3.95
C PRO A 149 -13.45 -8.26 -2.99
N SER A 150 -14.55 -7.68 -2.51
CA SER A 150 -15.48 -8.46 -1.70
C SER A 150 -16.34 -9.37 -2.58
N THR A 151 -16.34 -10.66 -2.27
CA THR A 151 -17.16 -11.70 -2.93
C THR A 151 -18.48 -11.98 -2.22
N ARG A 152 -18.81 -11.17 -1.20
CA ARG A 152 -19.97 -11.37 -0.35
C ARG A 152 -21.28 -11.04 -1.07
N PRO A 153 -22.35 -11.85 -0.90
CA PRO A 153 -23.64 -11.59 -1.55
C PRO A 153 -24.22 -10.20 -1.24
N GLU A 154 -24.08 -9.70 -0.01
CA GLU A 154 -24.55 -8.36 0.38
C GLU A 154 -23.80 -7.19 -0.30
N HIS A 155 -22.68 -7.50 -0.97
CA HIS A 155 -21.90 -6.56 -1.76
C HIS A 155 -22.07 -6.79 -3.27
N ALA A 156 -22.98 -7.67 -3.69
CA ALA A 156 -23.29 -7.87 -5.10
C ALA A 156 -23.71 -6.54 -5.77
N GLY A 157 -23.19 -6.30 -6.97
CA GLY A 157 -23.40 -5.04 -7.71
C GLY A 157 -22.68 -3.82 -7.12
N ARG A 158 -21.91 -3.97 -6.02
CA ARG A 158 -21.20 -2.88 -5.35
C ARG A 158 -19.69 -3.06 -5.49
N ARG A 159 -18.97 -1.95 -5.61
CA ARG A 159 -17.50 -1.94 -5.57
C ARG A 159 -17.05 -1.88 -4.12
N VAL A 160 -16.97 -3.01 -3.44
CA VAL A 160 -16.46 -3.07 -2.06
C VAL A 160 -15.12 -3.78 -2.07
N VAL A 161 -14.09 -3.18 -1.47
CA VAL A 161 -12.81 -3.84 -1.23
C VAL A 161 -12.63 -4.07 0.26
N LEU A 162 -11.97 -5.16 0.61
CA LEU A 162 -11.65 -5.54 1.98
C LEU A 162 -10.14 -5.41 2.17
N LEU A 163 -9.72 -5.19 3.42
CA LEU A 163 -8.31 -5.26 3.79
C LEU A 163 -8.06 -6.57 4.51
N ARG A 164 -7.18 -7.40 3.95
CA ARG A 164 -6.74 -8.67 4.54
C ARG A 164 -5.34 -8.53 5.13
N ILE A 165 -5.12 -9.08 6.31
CA ILE A 165 -3.77 -9.37 6.81
C ILE A 165 -3.30 -10.66 6.13
N ALA A 166 -2.38 -10.55 5.18
CA ALA A 166 -1.89 -11.67 4.41
C ALA A 166 -0.89 -12.52 5.20
N LYS A 167 -0.01 -11.87 5.97
CA LYS A 167 1.07 -12.53 6.71
C LYS A 167 1.48 -11.72 7.95
N ILE A 168 1.86 -12.39 9.03
CA ILE A 168 2.54 -11.78 10.17
C ILE A 168 4.06 -11.88 9.97
N VAL A 169 4.73 -10.74 10.08
CA VAL A 169 6.20 -10.63 9.90
C VAL A 169 6.90 -10.57 11.25
N THR A 170 6.38 -9.78 12.19
CA THR A 170 6.83 -9.78 13.58
C THR A 170 5.67 -10.12 14.50
N PRO A 171 5.88 -10.93 15.56
CA PRO A 171 4.81 -11.41 16.43
C PRO A 171 3.92 -10.28 16.97
N VAL A 172 2.62 -10.55 16.99
CA VAL A 172 1.63 -9.61 17.52
C VAL A 172 1.55 -9.75 19.04
N SER A 173 1.87 -8.68 19.74
CA SER A 173 1.86 -8.62 21.20
C SER A 173 0.96 -7.49 21.69
N SER A 174 0.28 -7.73 22.82
CA SER A 174 -0.51 -6.69 23.49
C SER A 174 0.41 -5.64 24.11
N THR A 175 0.02 -4.37 24.05
CA THR A 175 0.66 -3.26 24.78
C THR A 175 0.00 -2.99 26.12
N VAL A 176 -1.11 -3.65 26.42
CA VAL A 176 -1.90 -3.47 27.64
C VAL A 176 -2.19 -4.82 28.29
N GLU A 177 -2.24 -4.84 29.62
CA GLU A 177 -2.53 -6.07 30.39
C GLU A 177 -3.97 -6.54 30.18
N GLN A 178 -4.92 -5.61 30.08
CA GLN A 178 -6.33 -5.89 29.88
C GLN A 178 -6.85 -5.05 28.73
N HIS A 179 -7.15 -5.73 27.62
CA HIS A 179 -7.78 -5.15 26.44
C HIS A 179 -9.27 -5.54 26.44
N ASP A 180 -10.16 -4.56 26.22
CA ASP A 180 -11.62 -4.73 26.28
C ASP A 180 -12.22 -5.55 25.11
N GLY A 181 -11.36 -6.17 24.30
CA GLY A 181 -11.75 -6.98 23.15
C GLY A 181 -12.25 -6.18 21.95
N ARG A 182 -12.34 -4.83 22.04
CA ARG A 182 -12.98 -4.04 20.98
C ARG A 182 -12.17 -3.94 19.70
N VAL A 183 -10.84 -3.92 19.80
CA VAL A 183 -9.92 -4.01 18.66
C VAL A 183 -9.37 -5.43 18.55
N ILE A 184 -9.82 -6.15 17.55
CA ILE A 184 -9.45 -7.56 17.36
C ILE A 184 -7.94 -7.66 17.06
N LYS A 185 -7.31 -8.68 17.64
CA LYS A 185 -5.90 -9.00 17.43
C LYS A 185 -5.66 -9.27 15.93
N PRO A 186 -4.67 -8.62 15.29
CA PRO A 186 -4.30 -8.94 13.92
C PRO A 186 -3.83 -10.40 13.78
N GLU A 187 -4.43 -11.13 12.85
CA GLU A 187 -4.12 -12.53 12.55
C GLU A 187 -4.03 -12.76 11.03
N GLU A 188 -3.26 -13.76 10.61
CA GLU A 188 -3.17 -14.12 9.19
C GLU A 188 -4.53 -14.55 8.64
N GLY A 189 -4.84 -14.10 7.44
CA GLY A 189 -6.14 -14.32 6.80
C GLY A 189 -7.25 -13.41 7.34
N TYR A 190 -7.05 -12.65 8.41
CA TYR A 190 -8.12 -11.85 9.00
C TYR A 190 -8.54 -10.68 8.11
N LEU A 191 -9.85 -10.44 8.01
CA LEU A 191 -10.45 -9.35 7.24
C LEU A 191 -10.89 -8.22 8.17
N LEU A 192 -10.14 -7.12 8.15
CA LEU A 192 -10.29 -6.03 9.13
C LEU A 192 -11.58 -5.22 8.96
N THR A 193 -12.23 -5.31 7.81
CA THR A 193 -13.55 -4.72 7.53
C THR A 193 -14.71 -5.42 8.25
N GLN A 194 -14.46 -6.50 8.98
CA GLN A 194 -15.50 -7.35 9.59
C GLN A 194 -15.71 -7.12 11.10
N SER A 195 -14.99 -6.18 11.74
CA SER A 195 -15.14 -5.99 13.19
C SER A 195 -16.54 -5.46 13.55
N PRO A 196 -17.36 -6.22 14.31
CA PRO A 196 -18.69 -5.78 14.73
C PRO A 196 -18.64 -4.56 15.67
N THR A 197 -17.47 -4.19 16.18
CA THR A 197 -17.28 -3.04 17.08
C THR A 197 -17.21 -1.67 16.39
N LEU A 198 -17.16 -1.62 15.05
CA LEU A 198 -17.28 -0.37 14.29
C LEU A 198 -18.74 0.11 14.12
N THR A 199 -19.71 -0.59 14.71
CA THR A 199 -21.16 -0.31 14.56
C THR A 199 -21.76 0.61 15.61
N HIS A 200 -20.98 1.17 16.54
CA HIS A 200 -21.52 2.19 17.44
C HIS A 200 -21.33 3.59 16.85
N PRO A 201 -22.39 4.23 16.31
CA PRO A 201 -22.32 5.65 15.96
C PRO A 201 -22.14 6.46 17.25
N ASN A 202 -21.10 7.29 17.29
CA ASN A 202 -20.96 8.32 18.32
C ASN A 202 -22.01 9.41 18.04
N PRO A 203 -23.02 9.64 18.90
CA PRO A 203 -24.16 10.52 18.61
C PRO A 203 -23.84 12.01 18.84
N GLY A 204 -22.73 12.51 18.27
CA GLY A 204 -22.30 13.90 18.51
C GLY A 204 -21.49 14.57 17.41
N HIS A 205 -21.16 13.89 16.30
CA HIS A 205 -20.38 14.49 15.21
C HIS A 205 -21.16 14.52 13.90
N THR A 206 -21.93 15.58 13.69
CA THR A 206 -22.49 15.97 12.39
C THR A 206 -21.34 16.27 11.43
N THR A 207 -21.18 15.46 10.38
CA THR A 207 -20.16 15.68 9.35
C THR A 207 -20.75 16.53 8.23
N SER A 208 -20.21 17.74 8.05
CA SER A 208 -20.40 18.54 6.84
C SER A 208 -19.41 18.08 5.78
N MET A 209 -19.92 17.51 4.70
CA MET A 209 -19.13 17.09 3.54
C MET A 209 -19.03 18.27 2.56
N ARG A 210 -18.00 19.13 2.71
CA ARG A 210 -17.71 20.14 1.67
C ARG A 210 -17.05 19.46 0.48
N ARG A 211 -17.70 19.52 -0.68
CA ARG A 211 -17.08 19.26 -1.98
C ARG A 211 -16.22 20.47 -2.34
N THR A 212 -14.91 20.28 -2.50
CA THR A 212 -14.04 21.22 -3.21
C THR A 212 -13.12 20.44 -4.14
N PRO A 213 -12.85 20.97 -5.35
CA PRO A 213 -11.98 20.31 -6.31
C PRO A 213 -10.50 20.53 -5.94
N THR A 214 -9.67 19.59 -6.40
CA THR A 214 -8.19 19.52 -6.34
C THR A 214 -7.54 19.07 -5.01
N SER A 215 -7.00 17.85 -5.07
CA SER A 215 -5.86 17.30 -4.32
C SER A 215 -5.83 17.29 -2.79
N LEU A 216 -6.97 17.10 -2.12
CA LEU A 216 -6.93 16.77 -0.68
C LEU A 216 -6.69 15.26 -0.45
N PRO A 217 -5.82 14.87 0.51
CA PRO A 217 -5.63 13.48 0.91
C PRO A 217 -6.94 12.87 1.42
N LEU A 218 -7.22 11.64 1.02
CA LEU A 218 -8.41 10.91 1.47
C LEU A 218 -8.16 10.44 2.91
N TYR A 219 -8.62 11.24 3.88
CA TYR A 219 -8.61 10.87 5.28
C TYR A 219 -9.79 9.95 5.58
N VAL A 220 -9.50 8.70 5.92
CA VAL A 220 -10.52 7.80 6.47
C VAL A 220 -10.53 7.99 7.99
N PHE A 221 -11.39 8.87 8.47
CA PHE A 221 -11.65 9.02 9.91
C PHE A 221 -12.52 7.84 10.37
N CYS A 222 -11.92 6.94 11.15
CA CYS A 222 -12.62 5.81 11.76
C CYS A 222 -13.42 6.29 12.98
N GLY A 223 -14.51 7.03 12.70
CA GLY A 223 -15.53 7.43 13.68
C GLY A 223 -16.96 7.13 13.21
N THR A 224 -17.16 6.81 11.92
CA THR A 224 -18.44 6.38 11.36
C THR A 224 -18.23 5.40 10.21
N LEU A 225 -19.08 4.37 10.14
CA LEU A 225 -19.13 3.34 9.07
C LEU A 225 -19.18 3.91 7.64
N LEU A 226 -19.67 5.14 7.45
CA LEU A 226 -19.78 5.79 6.14
C LEU A 226 -18.42 6.21 5.54
N GLY A 227 -17.49 6.71 6.37
CA GLY A 227 -16.19 7.19 5.88
C GLY A 227 -15.28 6.05 5.41
N PHE A 228 -15.30 4.92 6.14
CA PHE A 228 -14.51 3.74 5.82
C PHE A 228 -15.00 2.99 4.57
N ARG A 229 -16.33 2.83 4.44
CA ARG A 229 -16.93 2.21 3.24
C ARG A 229 -16.69 3.06 1.99
N SER A 230 -16.80 4.39 2.09
CA SER A 230 -16.63 5.28 0.92
C SER A 230 -15.20 5.25 0.35
N ALA A 231 -14.18 5.22 1.22
CA ALA A 231 -12.80 5.18 0.79
C ALA A 231 -12.39 3.84 0.17
N LEU A 232 -12.93 2.73 0.67
CA LEU A 232 -12.70 1.41 0.09
C LEU A 232 -13.42 1.24 -1.26
N CYS A 233 -14.63 1.79 -1.41
CA CYS A 233 -15.31 1.81 -2.70
C CYS A 233 -14.54 2.60 -3.77
N TYR A 234 -13.83 3.65 -3.36
CA TYR A 234 -13.02 4.50 -4.23
C TYR A 234 -11.80 3.78 -4.82
N LEU A 235 -11.19 2.83 -4.10
CA LEU A 235 -9.95 2.20 -4.55
C LEU A 235 -10.10 1.41 -5.86
N ARG A 236 -11.24 0.74 -6.07
CA ARG A 236 -11.48 0.01 -7.34
C ARG A 236 -11.79 0.96 -8.51
N SER A 237 -12.31 2.16 -8.27
CA SER A 237 -12.49 3.16 -9.34
C SER A 237 -11.21 3.92 -9.67
N VAL A 238 -10.25 3.95 -8.76
CA VAL A 238 -9.00 4.71 -8.91
C VAL A 238 -7.90 3.88 -9.54
N LEU A 239 -7.77 2.62 -9.13
CA LEU A 239 -6.71 1.76 -9.63
C LEU A 239 -6.93 1.50 -11.12
N LEU A 240 -6.06 2.09 -11.94
CA LEU A 240 -6.07 1.96 -13.40
C LEU A 240 -5.93 0.50 -13.88
N TYR A 241 -5.36 -0.35 -13.01
CA TYR A 241 -4.97 -1.72 -13.32
C TYR A 241 -5.67 -2.71 -12.39
N ALA A 242 -6.93 -2.44 -12.04
CA ALA A 242 -7.70 -3.33 -11.18
C ALA A 242 -7.95 -4.67 -11.90
N ASP A 243 -7.31 -5.72 -11.38
CA ASP A 243 -7.44 -7.14 -11.77
C ASP A 243 -8.89 -7.57 -12.08
#